data_AF-A0A0C3NP88-F1
#
_entry.id   AF-A0A0C3NP88-F1
#
_cell.length_a   1.000
_cell.length_b   1.000
_cell.length_c   1.000
_cell.angle_alpha   90.00
_cell.angle_beta   90.00
_cell.angle_gamma   90.00
#
_symmetry.space_group_name_H-M   'P 1'
#
loop_
_entity.id
_entity.type
_entity.pdbx_description
1 polymer ?
#
loop_
_entity_poly.entity_id
_entity_poly.type
_entity_poly.pdbx_seq_one_letter_code
_entity_poly.pdbx_strand_id
1 'polypeptide(L)'
;KVYEFYVCEVSSDPYKWRLSDFFTELFNYCFLIDFRMCQQGKLQSCYQNSKTIKNYLFKLNEIWTMIGETDEHMSYTKKPWFVHKFWLGLHKELQRNLWKEKLNPEVSTLKKVVASAEILEIAQS
;
A
#
# COMPACT_ATOMS: atom_id res chain seq x y z
N LYS A 1 -5.10 14.24 -20.50
CA LYS A 1 -5.27 12.76 -20.45
C LYS A 1 -6.72 12.31 -20.33
N VAL A 2 -7.38 12.44 -19.17
CA VAL A 2 -8.78 11.94 -18.98
C VAL A 2 -9.77 12.57 -19.98
N TYR A 3 -9.75 13.90 -20.10
CA TYR A 3 -10.62 14.62 -21.03
C TYR A 3 -10.32 14.26 -22.50
N GLU A 4 -9.04 14.11 -22.87
CA GLU A 4 -8.63 13.72 -24.22
C GLU A 4 -9.09 12.31 -24.58
N PHE A 5 -8.90 11.33 -23.67
CA PHE A 5 -9.42 9.96 -23.86
C PHE A 5 -10.92 9.96 -24.08
N TYR A 6 -11.66 10.69 -23.24
CA TYR A 6 -13.12 10.76 -23.37
C TYR A 6 -13.54 11.35 -24.72
N VAL A 7 -12.93 12.44 -25.16
CA VAL A 7 -13.29 13.10 -26.42
C VAL A 7 -12.90 12.24 -27.63
N CYS A 8 -11.72 11.63 -27.66
CA CYS A 8 -11.23 10.89 -28.82
C CYS A 8 -11.82 9.48 -28.95
N GLU A 9 -11.96 8.74 -27.84
CA GLU A 9 -12.30 7.31 -27.86
C GLU A 9 -13.76 7.02 -27.47
N VAL A 10 -14.30 7.81 -26.55
CA VAL A 10 -15.60 7.54 -25.91
C VAL A 10 -16.73 8.34 -26.54
N SER A 11 -16.50 9.61 -26.86
CA SER A 11 -17.55 10.53 -27.32
C SER A 11 -18.17 10.12 -28.66
N SER A 12 -17.41 9.42 -29.51
CA SER A 12 -17.83 8.95 -30.83
C SER A 12 -18.96 7.92 -30.78
N ASP A 13 -19.00 7.09 -29.73
CA ASP A 13 -20.09 6.15 -29.47
C ASP A 13 -20.09 5.80 -27.98
N PRO A 14 -20.77 6.60 -27.13
CA PRO A 14 -20.75 6.40 -25.68
C PRO A 14 -21.52 5.16 -25.23
N TYR A 15 -22.51 4.72 -26.00
CA TYR A 15 -23.43 3.64 -25.62
C TYR A 15 -22.82 2.24 -25.81
N LYS A 16 -21.75 2.10 -26.59
CA LYS A 16 -21.00 0.84 -26.72
C LYS A 16 -20.22 0.48 -25.45
N TRP A 17 -19.94 1.45 -24.58
CA TRP A 17 -19.07 1.26 -23.42
C TRP A 17 -19.85 0.73 -22.23
N ARG A 18 -19.44 -0.44 -21.72
CA ARG A 18 -19.81 -0.84 -20.36
C ARG A 18 -19.02 0.00 -19.37
N LEU A 19 -19.61 0.27 -18.21
CA LEU A 19 -18.97 1.08 -17.17
C LEU A 19 -17.61 0.51 -16.72
N SER A 20 -17.52 -0.82 -16.60
CA SER A 20 -16.27 -1.52 -16.28
C SER A 20 -15.17 -1.27 -17.32
N ASP A 21 -15.55 -1.37 -18.60
CA ASP A 21 -14.61 -1.32 -19.72
C ASP A 21 -14.12 0.12 -19.91
N PHE A 22 -15.01 1.10 -19.72
CA PHE A 22 -14.65 2.52 -19.70
C PHE A 22 -13.60 2.82 -18.64
N PHE A 23 -13.80 2.38 -17.38
CA PHE A 23 -12.84 2.67 -16.32
C PHE A 23 -11.51 1.93 -16.51
N THR A 24 -11.54 0.71 -17.02
CA THR A 24 -10.32 -0.05 -17.35
C THR A 24 -9.51 0.66 -18.44
N GLU A 25 -10.13 1.03 -19.55
CA GLU A 25 -9.43 1.71 -20.65
C GLU A 25 -9.00 3.13 -20.27
N LEU A 26 -9.81 3.86 -19.51
CA LEU A 26 -9.42 5.17 -18.99
C LEU A 26 -8.19 5.05 -18.08
N PHE A 27 -8.14 4.02 -17.23
CA PHE A 27 -6.99 3.73 -16.38
C PHE A 27 -5.75 3.40 -17.22
N ASN A 28 -5.87 2.50 -18.20
CA ASN A 28 -4.78 2.12 -19.10
C ASN A 28 -4.28 3.28 -19.97
N TYR A 29 -5.14 4.23 -20.31
CA TYR A 29 -4.75 5.44 -21.03
C TYR A 29 -3.99 6.43 -20.14
N CYS A 30 -4.43 6.57 -18.89
CA CYS A 30 -3.83 7.54 -17.96
C CYS A 30 -2.50 7.04 -17.37
N PHE A 31 -2.41 5.73 -17.13
CA PHE A 31 -1.30 5.06 -16.46
C PHE A 31 -0.63 4.06 -17.37
N LEU A 32 0.70 3.96 -17.27
CA LEU A 32 1.45 2.95 -18.02
C LEU A 32 1.02 1.54 -17.59
N ILE A 33 1.15 0.57 -18.50
CA ILE A 33 0.81 -0.84 -18.25
C ILE A 33 1.56 -1.43 -17.05
N ASP A 34 2.76 -0.91 -16.76
CA ASP A 34 3.61 -1.31 -15.65
C ASP A 34 3.32 -0.53 -14.34
N PHE A 35 2.31 0.34 -14.30
CA PHE A 35 2.04 1.20 -13.15
C PHE A 35 1.88 0.39 -11.86
N ARG A 36 1.11 -0.70 -11.89
CA ARG A 36 0.92 -1.58 -10.72
C ARG A 36 2.22 -2.24 -10.29
N MET A 37 3.02 -2.71 -11.26
CA MET A 37 4.34 -3.29 -10.99
C MET A 37 5.28 -2.26 -10.34
N CYS A 38 5.26 -1.00 -10.83
CA CYS A 38 5.99 0.10 -10.23
C CYS A 38 5.53 0.40 -8.79
N GLN A 39 4.23 0.37 -8.51
CA GLN A 39 3.71 0.56 -7.16
C GLN A 39 4.11 -0.59 -6.22
N GLN A 40 4.09 -1.85 -6.70
CA GLN A 40 4.61 -2.98 -5.95
C GLN A 40 6.10 -2.85 -5.66
N GLY A 41 6.90 -2.37 -6.63
CA GLY A 41 8.31 -2.05 -6.41
C GLY A 41 8.51 -1.00 -5.32
N LYS A 42 7.76 0.11 -5.37
CA LYS A 42 7.78 1.16 -4.33
C LYS A 42 7.38 0.62 -2.96
N LEU A 43 6.39 -0.26 -2.92
CA LEU A 43 5.94 -0.92 -1.71
C LEU A 43 7.07 -1.77 -1.13
N GLN A 44 7.75 -2.58 -1.94
CA GLN A 44 8.90 -3.39 -1.51
C GLN A 44 10.07 -2.54 -1.01
N SER A 45 10.33 -1.39 -1.63
CA SER A 45 11.38 -0.46 -1.19
C SER A 45 10.91 0.54 -0.11
N CYS A 46 9.71 0.40 0.45
CA CYS A 46 9.20 1.30 1.48
C CYS A 46 9.72 0.89 2.86
N TYR A 47 10.44 1.81 3.51
CA TYR A 47 11.01 1.67 4.85
C TYR A 47 10.70 2.92 5.68
N GLN A 48 10.74 2.77 7.02
CA GLN A 48 10.58 3.86 7.98
C GLN A 48 11.57 4.98 7.68
N ASN A 49 12.87 4.67 7.67
CA ASN A 49 13.96 5.63 7.51
C ASN A 49 13.75 6.82 8.48
N SER A 50 13.97 8.05 8.03
CA SER A 50 13.75 9.25 8.83
C SER A 50 12.27 9.59 9.14
N LYS A 51 11.31 8.73 8.78
CA LYS A 51 9.88 8.99 9.05
C LYS A 51 9.50 8.50 10.44
N THR A 52 8.57 9.23 11.05
CA THR A 52 7.84 8.72 12.22
C THR A 52 7.07 7.45 11.87
N ILE A 53 6.77 6.62 12.87
CA ILE A 53 5.96 5.40 12.69
C ILE A 53 4.63 5.71 12.01
N LYS A 54 3.95 6.78 12.45
CA LYS A 54 2.68 7.22 11.87
C LYS A 54 2.80 7.58 10.39
N ASN A 55 3.83 8.34 10.01
CA ASN A 55 4.05 8.74 8.62
C ASN A 55 4.45 7.55 7.74
N TYR A 56 5.24 6.63 8.28
CA TYR A 56 5.58 5.39 7.59
C TYR A 56 4.35 4.52 7.33
N LEU A 57 3.51 4.31 8.34
CA LEU A 57 2.26 3.56 8.23
C LEU A 57 1.31 4.20 7.20
N PHE A 58 1.16 5.52 7.25
CA PHE A 58 0.34 6.25 6.29
C PHE A 58 0.82 6.02 4.86
N LYS A 59 2.13 6.14 4.61
CA LYS A 59 2.71 5.94 3.28
C LYS A 59 2.57 4.51 2.78
N LEU A 60 2.72 3.51 3.65
CA LEU A 60 2.47 2.11 3.29
C LEU A 60 1.00 1.89 2.88
N ASN A 61 0.07 2.45 3.63
CA ASN A 61 -1.36 2.33 3.33
C ASN A 61 -1.73 3.03 2.02
N GLU A 62 -1.15 4.21 1.76
CA GLU A 62 -1.35 4.95 0.51
C GLU A 62 -0.91 4.13 -0.72
N ILE A 63 0.31 3.57 -0.70
CA ILE A 63 0.83 2.75 -1.82
C ILE A 63 -0.03 1.49 -1.99
N TRP A 64 -0.45 0.86 -0.89
CA TRP A 64 -1.34 -0.29 -0.93
C TRP A 64 -2.69 0.04 -1.57
N THR A 65 -3.31 1.14 -1.18
CA THR A 65 -4.57 1.61 -1.77
C THR A 65 -4.43 1.90 -3.27
N MET A 66 -3.28 2.42 -3.72
CA MET A 66 -3.01 2.67 -5.14
C MET A 66 -2.86 1.38 -5.98
N ILE A 67 -2.40 0.28 -5.39
CA ILE A 67 -2.31 -1.02 -6.08
C ILE A 67 -3.71 -1.60 -6.32
N GLY A 68 -4.66 -1.31 -5.43
CA GLY A 68 -6.06 -1.72 -5.50
C GLY A 68 -6.35 -3.11 -4.93
N GLU A 69 -7.57 -3.33 -4.44
CA GLU A 69 -8.06 -4.62 -3.90
C GLU A 69 -8.46 -5.65 -4.98
N THR A 70 -8.04 -5.43 -6.23
CA THR A 70 -8.51 -6.20 -7.39
C THR A 70 -7.91 -7.59 -7.49
N ASP A 71 -6.83 -7.86 -6.77
CA ASP A 71 -6.36 -9.22 -6.61
C ASP A 71 -7.09 -9.82 -5.42
N GLU A 72 -8.11 -10.65 -5.70
CA GLU A 72 -8.79 -11.44 -4.66
C GLU A 72 -7.74 -12.15 -3.79
N HIS A 73 -6.60 -12.54 -4.40
CA HIS A 73 -5.44 -13.10 -3.71
C HIS A 73 -4.75 -12.18 -2.70
N MET A 74 -4.75 -10.86 -2.95
CA MET A 74 -4.24 -9.87 -2.00
C MET A 74 -5.21 -9.62 -0.85
N SER A 75 -6.52 -9.75 -1.04
CA SER A 75 -7.51 -9.36 -0.03
C SER A 75 -7.39 -10.19 1.26
N TYR A 76 -7.21 -11.51 1.13
CA TYR A 76 -7.06 -12.42 2.27
C TYR A 76 -5.64 -12.48 2.84
N THR A 77 -4.63 -12.14 2.04
CA THR A 77 -3.23 -12.03 2.50
C THR A 77 -2.87 -10.66 3.06
N LYS A 78 -3.72 -9.64 2.87
CA LYS A 78 -3.51 -8.25 3.31
C LYS A 78 -3.09 -8.17 4.77
N LYS A 79 -3.81 -8.82 5.69
CA LYS A 79 -3.52 -8.69 7.13
C LYS A 79 -2.14 -9.27 7.52
N PRO A 80 -1.83 -10.55 7.23
CA PRO A 80 -0.50 -11.11 7.54
C PRO A 80 0.62 -10.39 6.81
N TRP A 81 0.47 -10.18 5.51
CA TRP A 81 1.50 -9.56 4.68
C TRP A 81 1.82 -8.13 5.14
N PHE A 82 0.80 -7.35 5.50
CA PHE A 82 0.98 -5.95 5.89
C PHE A 82 1.65 -5.82 7.26
N VAL A 83 1.38 -6.74 8.20
CA VAL A 83 2.11 -6.80 9.48
C VAL A 83 3.58 -7.10 9.25
N HIS A 84 3.87 -8.12 8.44
CA HIS A 84 5.25 -8.47 8.06
C HIS A 84 5.96 -7.32 7.38
N LYS A 85 5.32 -6.70 6.39
CA LYS A 85 5.93 -5.61 5.64
C LYS A 85 6.22 -4.41 6.53
N PHE A 86 5.23 -4.02 7.36
CA PHE A 86 5.40 -2.95 8.33
C PHE A 86 6.60 -3.26 9.23
N TRP A 87 6.62 -4.43 9.88
CA TRP A 87 7.67 -4.85 10.80
C TRP A 87 9.06 -4.85 10.16
N LEU A 88 9.21 -5.49 8.99
CA LEU A 88 10.49 -5.60 8.29
C LEU A 88 11.03 -4.25 7.85
N GLY A 89 10.15 -3.28 7.57
CA GLY A 89 10.56 -1.94 7.18
C GLY A 89 10.84 -0.97 8.34
N LEU A 90 10.63 -1.37 9.60
CA LEU A 90 11.02 -0.58 10.78
C LEU A 90 12.54 -0.55 10.97
N HIS A 91 13.02 0.41 11.76
CA HIS A 91 14.40 0.40 12.24
C HIS A 91 14.71 -0.87 13.04
N LYS A 92 15.95 -1.37 12.91
CA LYS A 92 16.40 -2.60 13.59
C LYS A 92 16.29 -2.53 15.10
N GLU A 93 16.42 -1.34 15.68
CA GLU A 93 16.26 -1.13 17.12
C GLU A 93 14.82 -1.33 17.57
N LEU A 94 13.88 -0.74 16.84
CA LEU A 94 12.45 -0.92 17.09
C LEU A 94 12.04 -2.37 16.90
N GLN A 95 12.50 -3.04 15.84
CA GLN A 95 12.27 -4.49 15.63
C GLN A 95 12.72 -5.30 16.86
N ARG A 96 13.92 -5.04 17.37
CA ARG A 96 14.47 -5.72 18.55
C ARG A 96 13.66 -5.43 19.81
N ASN A 97 13.22 -4.19 20.01
CA ASN A 97 12.41 -3.83 21.18
C ASN A 97 11.02 -4.46 21.12
N LEU A 98 10.40 -4.54 19.94
CA LEU A 98 9.13 -5.26 19.76
C LEU A 98 9.26 -6.75 20.09
N TRP A 99 10.39 -7.39 19.75
CA TRP A 99 10.67 -8.76 20.19
C TRP A 99 10.78 -8.88 21.71
N LYS A 100 11.39 -7.90 22.39
CA LYS A 100 11.46 -7.86 23.87
C LYS A 100 10.08 -7.70 24.50
N GLU A 101 9.15 -7.01 23.83
CA GLU A 101 7.74 -6.92 24.22
C GLU A 101 6.92 -8.19 23.92
N LYS A 102 7.57 -9.26 23.45
CA LYS A 102 6.94 -10.54 23.10
C LYS A 102 5.91 -10.40 21.97
N LEU A 103 6.09 -9.42 21.09
CA LEU A 103 5.34 -9.32 19.84
C LEU A 103 6.00 -10.17 18.76
N ASN A 104 5.18 -10.63 17.82
CA ASN A 104 5.63 -11.46 16.70
C ASN A 104 4.80 -11.10 15.45
N PRO A 105 5.46 -10.81 14.31
CA PRO A 105 4.78 -10.40 13.08
C PRO A 105 3.83 -11.47 12.48
N GLU A 106 3.99 -12.75 12.82
CA GLU A 106 3.12 -13.84 12.33
C GLU A 106 1.76 -13.91 13.05
N VAL A 107 1.72 -13.51 14.33
CA VAL A 107 0.56 -13.74 15.21
C VAL A 107 -0.02 -12.45 15.78
N SER A 108 0.79 -11.39 15.85
CA SER A 108 0.37 -10.11 16.43
C SER A 108 -0.41 -9.30 15.41
N THR A 109 -1.47 -8.64 15.88
CA THR A 109 -2.24 -7.75 15.02
C THR A 109 -1.46 -6.49 14.70
N LEU A 110 -1.66 -5.95 13.50
CA LEU A 110 -1.04 -4.69 13.07
C LEU A 110 -1.26 -3.57 14.09
N LYS A 111 -2.49 -3.43 14.61
CA LYS A 111 -2.84 -2.41 15.60
C LYS A 111 -1.97 -2.52 16.86
N LYS A 112 -1.70 -3.74 17.34
CA LYS A 112 -0.85 -3.96 18.52
C LYS A 112 0.60 -3.62 18.22
N VAL A 113 1.12 -4.06 17.07
CA VAL A 113 2.50 -3.79 16.63
C VAL A 113 2.74 -2.30 16.45
N VAL A 114 1.81 -1.58 15.81
CA VAL A 114 1.90 -0.13 15.59
C VAL A 114 1.90 0.62 16.92
N ALA A 115 0.95 0.31 17.82
CA ALA A 115 0.86 0.99 19.11
C ALA A 115 2.15 0.83 19.95
N SER A 116 2.69 -0.37 20.02
CA SER A 116 3.99 -0.61 20.66
C SER A 116 5.13 0.12 19.97
N ALA A 117 5.17 0.12 18.63
CA ALA A 117 6.22 0.81 17.89
C ALA A 117 6.19 2.33 18.10
N GLU A 118 5.01 2.95 18.19
CA GLU A 118 4.85 4.38 18.49
C GLU A 118 5.34 4.72 19.90
N ILE A 119 5.03 3.89 20.91
CA ILE A 119 5.53 4.09 22.28
C ILE A 119 7.05 3.98 22.32
N LEU A 120 7.61 2.98 21.63
CA LEU A 120 9.05 2.79 21.55
C LEU A 120 9.77 3.91 20.80
N GLU A 121 9.16 4.46 19.74
CA GLU A 121 9.69 5.63 19.03
C GLU A 121 9.75 6.86 19.95
N ILE A 122 8.73 7.08 20.77
CA ILE A 122 8.71 8.16 21.77
C ILE A 122 9.78 7.92 22.85
N ALA A 123 9.95 6.69 23.32
CA ALA A 123 10.93 6.35 24.34
C ALA A 123 12.39 6.49 23.86
N GLN A 124 12.62 6.53 22.55
CA GLN A 124 13.93 6.69 21.92
C GLN A 124 14.20 8.13 21.44
N SER A 125 13.19 9.01 21.49
CA SER A 125 13.29 10.44 21.13
C SER A 125 13.91 11.25 22.27
#